data_AF-A0AA88RR76-F1
#
_entry.id   AF-A0AA88RR76-F1
#
_cell.length_a   1.000
_cell.length_b   1.000
_cell.length_c   1.000
_cell.angle_alpha   90.00
_cell.angle_beta   90.00
_cell.angle_gamma   90.00
#
_symmetry.space_group_name_H-M   'P 1'
#
loop_
_entity.id
_entity.type
_entity.pdbx_description
1 polymer ?
#
loop_
_entity_poly.entity_id
_entity_poly.type
_entity_poly.pdbx_seq_one_letter_code
_entity_poly.pdbx_strand_id
1 'polypeptide(L)'
;MSAASFSAPVTGSSYVGLRPNSSKQFQLKDSVAWSQKTTWNPIDNKKFETLSYLPPLTDESIAKEIDYMIKKGWIPCLEFDA
;
A
#
# COMPACT_ATOMS: atom_id res chain seq x y z
N MET A 1 -6.56 -34.61 -53.93
CA MET A 1 -7.35 -34.25 -52.73
C MET A 1 -7.51 -32.73 -52.70
N SER A 2 -8.59 -32.19 -53.27
CA SER A 2 -8.87 -30.75 -53.22
C SER A 2 -9.73 -30.45 -52.00
N ALA A 3 -9.23 -29.61 -51.09
CA ALA A 3 -10.00 -29.09 -49.96
C ALA A 3 -10.73 -27.82 -50.39
N ALA A 4 -12.06 -27.87 -50.44
CA ALA A 4 -12.90 -26.68 -50.57
C ALA A 4 -13.11 -26.07 -49.18
N SER A 5 -12.57 -24.87 -48.95
CA SER A 5 -12.84 -24.08 -47.76
C SER A 5 -14.12 -23.26 -47.96
N PHE A 6 -15.20 -23.62 -47.29
CA PHE A 6 -16.40 -22.79 -47.21
C PHE A 6 -16.20 -21.72 -46.12
N SER A 7 -16.11 -20.45 -46.51
CA SER A 7 -16.20 -19.32 -45.58
C SER A 7 -17.64 -18.83 -45.57
N ALA A 8 -18.37 -19.08 -44.48
CA ALA A 8 -19.68 -18.47 -44.27
C ALA A 8 -19.50 -17.00 -43.83
N PRO A 9 -20.21 -16.03 -44.41
CA PRO A 9 -20.23 -14.68 -43.85
C PRO A 9 -21.09 -14.72 -42.57
N VAL A 10 -20.48 -14.42 -41.42
CA VAL A 10 -21.25 -14.18 -40.19
C VAL A 10 -21.90 -12.80 -40.34
N THR A 11 -23.21 -12.80 -40.55
CA THR A 11 -24.03 -11.59 -40.60
C THR A 11 -24.23 -11.07 -39.18
N GLY A 12 -23.86 -9.80 -38.99
CA GLY A 12 -24.58 -8.89 -38.11
C GLY A 12 -24.00 -8.66 -36.72
N SER A 13 -23.36 -7.50 -36.53
CA SER A 13 -23.92 -6.45 -35.66
C SER A 13 -23.09 -5.18 -35.82
N SER A 14 -23.43 -4.36 -36.80
CA SER A 14 -23.00 -2.97 -36.83
C SER A 14 -24.03 -2.16 -36.04
N TYR A 15 -23.68 -1.75 -34.81
CA TYR A 15 -24.43 -0.69 -34.14
C TYR A 15 -24.20 0.61 -34.90
N VAL A 16 -24.99 0.83 -35.94
CA VAL A 16 -25.07 2.13 -36.64
C VAL A 16 -26.04 2.99 -35.85
N GLY A 17 -25.53 4.03 -35.18
CA GLY A 17 -26.36 5.08 -34.58
C GLY A 17 -25.99 5.51 -33.17
N LEU A 18 -25.11 4.80 -32.46
CA LEU A 18 -24.63 5.26 -31.16
C LEU A 18 -23.42 6.19 -31.34
N ARG A 19 -23.69 7.50 -31.41
CA ARG A 19 -22.66 8.52 -31.21
C ARG A 19 -22.33 8.54 -29.70
N PRO A 20 -21.09 8.25 -29.26
CA PRO A 20 -20.73 8.48 -27.88
C PRO A 20 -20.81 9.99 -27.61
N ASN A 21 -21.83 10.40 -26.87
CA ASN A 21 -21.97 11.79 -26.44
C ASN A 21 -20.90 12.04 -25.36
N SER A 22 -19.76 12.60 -25.78
CA SER A 22 -18.62 12.96 -24.91
C SER A 22 -18.93 14.19 -24.05
N SER A 23 -20.07 14.21 -23.38
CA SER A 23 -20.45 15.31 -22.49
C SER A 23 -20.86 14.77 -21.12
N LYS A 24 -19.86 14.27 -20.41
CA LYS A 24 -19.64 14.36 -18.95
C LYS A 24 -18.54 13.37 -18.59
N GLN A 25 -17.35 13.60 -19.17
CA GLN A 25 -16.15 13.17 -18.49
C GLN A 25 -16.07 14.05 -17.24
N PHE A 26 -16.53 13.51 -16.10
CA PHE A 26 -16.20 14.12 -14.82
C PHE A 26 -14.68 14.22 -14.82
N GLN A 27 -14.18 15.46 -14.82
CA GLN A 27 -12.78 15.70 -14.56
C GLN A 27 -12.54 15.11 -13.18
N LEU A 28 -11.92 13.93 -13.14
CA LEU A 28 -11.45 13.31 -11.92
C LEU A 28 -10.19 14.08 -11.54
N LYS A 29 -10.43 15.31 -11.08
CA LYS A 29 -9.49 16.07 -10.27
C LYS A 29 -9.24 15.16 -9.08
N ASP A 30 -7.97 14.86 -8.83
CA ASP A 30 -7.50 14.02 -7.73
C ASP A 30 -7.25 12.54 -8.09
N SER A 31 -6.92 12.22 -9.36
CA SER A 31 -6.10 11.03 -9.60
C SER A 31 -4.70 11.30 -9.08
N VAL A 32 -4.50 11.13 -7.77
CA VAL A 32 -3.16 10.96 -7.20
C VAL A 32 -2.61 9.71 -7.86
N ALA A 33 -1.78 9.90 -8.88
CA ALA A 33 -1.03 8.80 -9.45
C ALA A 33 -0.31 8.11 -8.29
N TRP A 34 -0.58 6.81 -8.09
CA TRP A 34 0.16 5.96 -7.15
C TRP A 34 1.58 5.75 -7.70
N SER A 35 2.34 6.84 -7.78
CA SER A 35 3.63 6.90 -8.45
C SER A 35 4.75 6.42 -7.52
N GLN A 36 4.54 6.50 -6.21
CA GLN A 36 5.60 6.29 -5.22
C GLN A 36 5.23 5.13 -4.29
N LYS A 37 5.46 3.91 -4.77
CA LYS A 37 5.51 2.72 -3.90
C LYS A 37 6.83 2.74 -3.14
N THR A 38 6.80 3.01 -1.84
CA THR A 38 7.97 2.80 -1.00
C THR A 38 8.13 1.30 -0.73
N THR A 39 9.34 0.78 -0.92
CA THR A 39 9.67 -0.62 -0.60
C THR A 39 10.42 -0.64 0.73
N TRP A 40 10.11 -1.62 1.57
CA TRP A 40 10.82 -1.80 2.85
C TRP A 40 12.29 -2.14 2.60
N ASN A 41 13.21 -1.46 3.28
CA ASN A 41 14.64 -1.75 3.18
C ASN A 41 15.01 -2.94 4.09
N PRO A 42 15.51 -4.06 3.56
CA PRO A 42 15.93 -5.21 4.37
C PRO A 42 17.36 -5.09 4.91
N ILE A 43 18.18 -4.17 4.39
CA ILE A 43 19.61 -4.03 4.75
C ILE A 43 19.74 -3.01 5.89
N ASP A 44 20.50 -3.36 6.94
CA ASP A 44 20.79 -2.53 8.12
C ASP A 44 19.56 -1.96 8.85
N ASN A 45 18.42 -2.65 8.74
CA ASN A 45 17.15 -2.23 9.33
C ASN A 45 16.71 -3.18 10.45
N LYS A 46 17.65 -3.56 11.31
CA LYS A 46 17.38 -4.40 12.49
C LYS A 46 16.47 -3.66 13.47
N LYS A 47 15.61 -4.41 14.16
CA LYS A 47 14.61 -3.93 15.10
C LYS A 47 14.77 -4.64 16.43
N PHE A 48 14.44 -3.95 17.52
CA PHE A 48 14.57 -4.42 18.90
C PHE A 48 13.19 -4.51 19.54
N GLU A 49 12.32 -5.33 18.94
CA GLU A 49 10.97 -5.59 19.42
C GLU A 49 10.13 -4.31 19.63
N THR A 50 9.40 -4.23 20.75
CA THR A 50 8.44 -3.17 21.07
C THR A 50 9.09 -1.77 21.01
N LEU A 51 8.37 -0.79 20.45
CA LEU A 51 8.80 0.60 20.23
C LEU A 51 9.88 0.83 19.15
N SER A 52 10.60 -0.19 18.68
CA SER A 52 11.73 -0.03 17.75
C SER A 52 11.38 0.43 16.32
N TYR A 53 10.10 0.45 15.96
CA TYR A 53 9.60 0.99 14.68
C TYR A 53 9.26 2.47 14.75
N LEU A 54 9.24 3.06 15.95
CA LEU A 54 9.00 4.48 16.17
C LEU A 54 10.29 5.29 15.94
N PRO A 55 10.19 6.62 15.78
CA PRO A 55 11.34 7.49 15.88
C PRO A 55 12.08 7.28 17.21
N PRO A 56 13.40 7.59 17.28
CA PRO A 56 14.15 7.52 18.53
C PRO A 56 13.43 8.27 19.65
N LEU A 57 13.23 7.58 20.76
CA LEU A 57 12.53 8.11 21.92
C LEU A 57 13.36 9.21 22.57
N THR A 58 12.72 10.32 22.94
CA THR A 58 13.31 11.37 23.77
C THR A 58 13.32 10.95 25.24
N ASP A 59 14.20 11.53 26.06
CA ASP A 59 14.28 11.23 27.49
C ASP A 59 12.93 11.41 28.21
N GLU A 60 12.14 12.42 27.83
CA GLU A 60 10.78 12.62 28.35
C GLU A 60 9.83 11.48 28.01
N SER A 61 9.94 10.90 26.81
CA SER A 61 9.11 9.77 26.40
C SER A 61 9.53 8.47 27.08
N ILE A 62 10.84 8.28 27.31
CA ILE A 62 11.37 7.15 28.09
C ILE A 62 10.88 7.24 29.53
N ALA A 63 10.92 8.42 30.14
CA ALA A 63 10.40 8.64 31.50
C ALA A 63 8.90 8.30 31.60
N LYS A 64 8.10 8.63 30.59
CA LYS A 64 6.66 8.27 30.57
C LYS A 64 6.43 6.76 30.49
N GLU A 65 7.27 6.03 29.77
CA GLU A 65 7.18 4.57 29.71
C GLU A 65 7.55 3.95 31.07
N ILE A 66 8.60 4.46 31.73
CA ILE A 66 8.96 4.05 33.09
C ILE A 66 7.82 4.35 34.08
N ASP A 67 7.23 5.55 34.01
CA ASP A 67 6.08 5.94 34.83
C ASP A 67 4.88 5.01 34.59
N TYR A 68 4.65 4.57 33.35
CA TYR A 68 3.61 3.61 33.01
C TYR A 68 3.85 2.27 33.72
N MET A 69 5.08 1.75 33.70
CA MET A 69 5.45 0.51 34.39
C MET A 69 5.24 0.64 35.91
N ILE A 70 5.69 1.75 36.51
CA ILE A 70 5.54 2.00 37.95
C ILE A 70 4.06 2.09 38.34
N LYS A 71 3.22 2.77 37.53
CA LYS A 71 1.76 2.86 37.76
C LYS A 71 1.06 1.51 37.69
N LYS A 72 1.60 0.56 36.91
CA LYS A 72 1.11 -0.82 36.84
C LYS A 72 1.65 -1.70 37.98
N GLY A 73 2.56 -1.19 38.81
CA GLY A 73 3.22 -1.95 39.87
C GLY A 73 4.29 -2.91 39.34
N TRP A 74 4.81 -2.68 38.14
CA TRP A 74 5.88 -3.48 37.56
C TRP A 74 7.25 -2.92 37.96
N ILE A 75 8.23 -3.81 38.14
CA ILE A 75 9.61 -3.42 38.50
C ILE A 75 10.44 -3.33 37.22
N PRO A 76 10.95 -2.15 36.83
CA PRO A 76 11.78 -2.01 35.64
C PRO A 76 13.17 -2.64 35.83
N CYS A 77 13.77 -3.11 34.73
CA CYS A 77 15.10 -3.72 34.69
C CYS A 77 15.88 -3.19 33.46
N LEU A 78 17.21 -3.15 33.54
CA LEU A 78 18.10 -2.78 32.44
C LEU A 78 18.98 -3.97 32.07
N GLU A 79 19.07 -4.26 30.77
CA GLU A 79 19.87 -5.35 30.20
C GLU A 79 20.69 -4.80 29.02
N PHE A 80 21.88 -5.34 28.79
CA PHE A 80 22.77 -4.95 27.69
C PHE A 80 23.49 -6.18 27.11
N ASP A 81 23.82 -6.13 25.81
CA ASP A 81 24.64 -7.13 25.12
C ASP A 81 26.10 -6.65 25.02
N ALA A 82 27.05 -7.58 25.02
CA ALA A 82 28.49 -7.31 25.14
C ALA A 82 29.18 -7.03 23.79
#